data_AF-A0A3D2Z8L2-F1
#
_entry.id   AF-A0A3D2Z8L2-F1
#
_cell.length_a   1.000
_cell.length_b   1.000
_cell.length_c   1.000
_cell.angle_alpha   90.00
_cell.angle_beta   90.00
_cell.angle_gamma   90.00
#
_symmetry.space_group_name_H-M   'P 1'
#
loop_
_entity.id
_entity.type
_entity.pdbx_description
1 polymer ?
#
loop_
_entity_poly.entity_id
_entity_poly.type
_entity_poly.pdbx_seq_one_letter_code
_entity_poly.pdbx_strand_id
1 'polypeptide(L)'
;MPIRHLPNEPNLEYLKGQAKALLAAFQSYDPIALADFHEFHPREVAPDDAKLTDAQLRLARAYQQTSWPWLRIKVDLLLAILNDDVAAVRDLVTANPDLMTENVRNNNWGPPMSQAANLGREQIVEMLAGLGAKDLDRALNRAALPGLDGDDA
;
A
#
# COMPACT_ATOMS: atom_id res chain seq x y z
N MET A 1 16.87 6.04 -1.83
CA MET A 1 15.78 7.00 -1.50
C MET A 1 15.06 6.59 -0.22
N PRO A 2 14.34 7.48 0.50
CA PRO A 2 13.57 7.09 1.67
C PRO A 2 12.44 6.11 1.30
N ILE A 3 12.13 5.23 2.26
CA ILE A 3 10.93 4.38 2.25
C ILE A 3 9.71 5.27 2.00
N ARG A 4 8.87 4.87 1.05
CA ARG A 4 7.67 5.61 0.64
C ARG A 4 6.43 5.02 1.28
N HIS A 5 5.49 5.89 1.60
CA HIS A 5 4.17 5.50 2.07
C HIS A 5 3.14 5.88 1.01
N LEU A 6 2.13 5.04 0.83
CA LEU A 6 0.98 5.43 0.02
C LEU A 6 0.39 6.73 0.61
N PRO A 7 -0.03 7.71 -0.21
CA PRO A 7 -0.77 8.87 0.28
C PRO A 7 -2.18 8.45 0.75
N ASN A 8 -2.91 9.38 1.37
CA ASN A 8 -4.30 9.12 1.80
C ASN A 8 -5.21 8.81 0.60
N GLU A 9 -4.97 9.48 -0.52
CA GLU A 9 -5.64 9.24 -1.80
C GLU A 9 -4.60 8.69 -2.79
N PRO A 10 -4.45 7.35 -2.89
CA PRO A 10 -3.50 6.75 -3.80
C PRO A 10 -3.97 6.92 -5.25
N ASN A 11 -3.03 7.15 -6.17
CA ASN A 11 -3.33 7.26 -7.59
C ASN A 11 -2.42 6.30 -8.37
N LEU A 12 -3.03 5.28 -8.99
CA LEU A 12 -2.30 4.27 -9.74
C LEU A 12 -1.66 4.84 -11.01
N GLU A 13 -2.29 5.81 -11.68
CA GLU A 13 -1.71 6.48 -12.85
C GLU A 13 -0.47 7.27 -12.47
N TYR A 14 -0.50 7.94 -11.32
CA TYR A 14 0.67 8.62 -10.77
C TYR A 14 1.80 7.64 -10.45
N LEU A 15 1.51 6.47 -9.87
CA LEU A 15 2.51 5.42 -9.63
C LEU A 15 3.09 4.87 -10.95
N LYS A 16 2.26 4.67 -11.98
CA LYS A 16 2.72 4.27 -13.31
C LYS A 16 3.61 5.34 -13.94
N GLY A 17 3.26 6.61 -13.80
CA GLY A 17 4.07 7.75 -14.24
C GLY A 17 5.44 7.78 -13.56
N GLN A 18 5.46 7.59 -12.24
CA GLN A 18 6.71 7.50 -11.46
C GLN A 18 7.60 6.34 -11.92
N ALA A 19 7.05 5.17 -12.20
CA ALA A 19 7.82 4.03 -12.71
C ALA A 19 8.45 4.34 -14.07
N LYS A 20 7.72 5.03 -14.97
CA LYS A 20 8.26 5.45 -16.28
C LYS A 20 9.36 6.50 -16.13
N ALA A 21 9.16 7.49 -15.27
CA ALA A 21 10.17 8.53 -15.01
C ALA A 21 11.44 7.93 -14.40
N LEU A 22 11.29 6.98 -13.48
CA LEU A 22 12.40 6.25 -12.87
C LEU A 22 13.18 5.43 -13.91
N LEU A 23 12.49 4.74 -14.83
CA LEU A 23 13.15 4.02 -15.93
C LEU A 23 13.95 4.97 -16.83
N ALA A 24 13.35 6.09 -17.23
CA ALA A 24 13.99 7.07 -18.11
C ALA A 24 15.25 7.68 -17.46
N ALA A 25 15.19 7.99 -16.15
CA ALA A 25 16.35 8.47 -15.41
C ALA A 25 17.46 7.41 -15.32
N PHE A 26 17.10 6.16 -15.03
CA PHE A 26 18.05 5.05 -14.97
C PHE A 26 18.74 4.81 -16.32
N GLN A 27 17.97 4.76 -17.41
CA GLN A 27 18.49 4.62 -18.78
C GLN A 27 19.35 5.82 -19.22
N SER A 28 19.15 7.00 -18.65
CA SER A 28 19.98 8.18 -18.90
C SER A 28 21.24 8.23 -18.03
N TYR A 29 21.56 7.14 -17.32
CA TYR A 29 22.71 7.06 -16.41
C TYR A 29 22.69 8.12 -15.31
N ASP A 30 21.51 8.56 -14.89
CA ASP A 30 21.37 9.50 -13.77
C ASP A 30 21.95 8.87 -12.48
N PRO A 31 22.89 9.54 -11.80
CA PRO A 31 23.60 8.95 -10.67
C PRO A 31 22.68 8.65 -9.48
N ILE A 32 21.59 9.40 -9.32
CA ILE A 32 20.62 9.16 -8.25
C ILE A 32 19.81 7.91 -8.57
N ALA A 33 19.33 7.77 -9.82
CA ALA A 33 18.59 6.59 -10.27
C ALA A 33 19.45 5.32 -10.24
N LEU A 34 20.74 5.42 -10.61
CA LEU A 34 21.69 4.31 -10.54
C LEU A 34 21.83 3.78 -9.10
N ALA A 35 22.15 4.66 -8.14
CA ALA A 35 22.26 4.30 -6.74
C ALA A 35 20.96 3.68 -6.21
N ASP A 36 19.82 4.23 -6.62
CA ASP A 36 18.51 3.79 -6.18
C ASP A 36 18.12 2.41 -6.72
N PHE A 37 18.46 2.08 -7.97
CA PHE A 37 18.30 0.72 -8.51
C PHE A 37 19.22 -0.27 -7.82
N HIS A 38 20.49 0.09 -7.58
CA HIS A 38 21.44 -0.79 -6.91
C HIS A 38 21.02 -1.14 -5.48
N GLU A 39 20.43 -0.19 -4.74
CA GLU A 39 20.05 -0.40 -3.34
C GLU A 39 18.82 -1.32 -3.18
N PHE A 40 17.90 -1.35 -4.15
CA PHE A 40 16.59 -1.99 -3.95
C PHE A 40 16.14 -2.93 -5.07
N HIS A 41 16.87 -3.05 -6.17
CA HIS A 41 16.58 -4.03 -7.21
C HIS A 41 17.29 -5.34 -6.88
N PRO A 42 16.59 -6.50 -6.87
CA PRO A 42 17.18 -7.77 -6.43
C PRO A 42 18.20 -8.35 -7.42
N ARG A 43 18.33 -7.76 -8.61
CA ARG A 43 19.25 -8.18 -9.66
C ARG A 43 20.00 -6.97 -10.17
N GLU A 44 21.26 -7.18 -10.53
CA GLU A 44 22.01 -6.18 -11.28
C GLU A 44 21.43 -6.12 -12.70
N VAL A 45 20.97 -4.94 -13.11
CA VAL A 45 20.38 -4.68 -14.42
C VAL A 45 21.17 -3.53 -15.03
N ALA A 46 21.71 -3.74 -16.24
CA ALA A 46 22.38 -2.68 -16.96
C ALA A 46 21.36 -1.62 -17.40
N PRO A 47 21.69 -0.31 -17.34
CA PRO A 47 20.81 0.77 -17.78
C PRO A 47 20.18 0.54 -19.16
N ASP A 48 20.98 0.13 -20.15
CA ASP A 48 20.51 -0.10 -21.52
C ASP A 48 19.54 -1.28 -21.66
N ASP A 49 19.63 -2.27 -20.76
CA ASP A 49 18.78 -3.46 -20.76
C ASP A 49 17.54 -3.32 -19.86
N ALA A 50 17.47 -2.24 -19.08
CA ALA A 50 16.41 -2.03 -18.10
C ALA A 50 15.04 -1.91 -18.75
N LYS A 51 14.05 -2.58 -18.16
CA LYS A 51 12.66 -2.55 -18.62
C LYS A 51 11.76 -1.88 -17.61
N LEU A 52 10.55 -1.52 -18.06
CA LEU A 52 9.53 -0.95 -17.19
C LEU A 52 9.20 -1.85 -16.00
N THR A 53 9.30 -3.18 -16.16
CA THR A 53 9.09 -4.15 -15.08
C THR A 53 10.13 -4.02 -13.97
N ASP A 54 11.39 -3.70 -14.30
CA ASP A 54 12.46 -3.49 -13.31
C ASP A 54 12.19 -2.21 -12.51
N ALA A 55 11.81 -1.12 -13.19
CA ALA A 55 11.42 0.13 -12.55
C ALA A 55 10.16 -0.03 -11.68
N GLN A 56 9.17 -0.80 -12.13
CA GLN A 56 7.96 -1.11 -11.37
C GLN A 56 8.26 -1.94 -10.12
N LEU A 57 9.15 -2.95 -10.23
CA LEU A 57 9.59 -3.74 -9.09
C LEU A 57 10.36 -2.89 -8.08
N ARG A 58 11.30 -2.07 -8.56
CA ARG A 58 12.05 -1.11 -7.75
C ARG A 58 11.10 -0.17 -7.00
N LEU A 59 10.11 0.40 -7.69
CA LEU A 59 9.11 1.27 -7.09
C LEU A 59 8.26 0.53 -6.06
N ALA A 60 7.81 -0.69 -6.34
CA ALA A 60 7.07 -1.53 -5.39
C ALA A 60 7.87 -1.74 -4.09
N ARG A 61 9.17 -2.00 -4.20
CA ARG A 61 10.07 -2.13 -3.04
C ARG A 61 10.23 -0.82 -2.26
N ALA A 62 10.21 0.34 -2.93
CA ALA A 62 10.19 1.64 -2.24
C ALA A 62 8.94 1.80 -1.36
N TYR A 63 7.80 1.24 -1.78
CA TYR A 63 6.56 1.14 -1.01
C TYR A 63 6.49 -0.11 -0.10
N GLN A 64 7.62 -0.80 0.10
CA GLN A 64 7.78 -2.05 0.86
C GLN A 64 6.82 -3.17 0.42
N GLN A 65 6.46 -3.20 -0.86
CA GLN A 65 5.69 -4.28 -1.45
C GLN A 65 6.62 -5.25 -2.16
N THR A 66 6.23 -6.52 -2.18
CA THR A 66 7.01 -7.61 -2.76
C THR A 66 7.02 -7.59 -4.28
N SER A 67 5.96 -7.04 -4.88
CA SER A 67 5.76 -6.98 -6.32
C SER A 67 4.87 -5.82 -6.74
N TRP A 68 4.98 -5.41 -8.01
CA TRP A 68 4.11 -4.39 -8.60
C TRP A 68 2.62 -4.80 -8.63
N PRO A 69 2.25 -6.04 -9.01
CA PRO A 69 0.86 -6.50 -8.89
C PRO A 69 0.30 -6.37 -7.48
N TRP A 70 1.09 -6.70 -6.45
CA TRP A 70 0.66 -6.58 -5.06
C TRP A 70 0.45 -5.12 -4.63
N LEU A 71 1.36 -4.22 -5.01
CA LEU A 71 1.20 -2.79 -4.79
C LEU A 71 -0.10 -2.28 -5.44
N ARG A 72 -0.40 -2.70 -6.66
CA ARG A 72 -1.63 -2.30 -7.37
C ARG A 72 -2.88 -2.78 -6.64
N ILE A 73 -2.93 -4.05 -6.24
CA ILE A 73 -4.06 -4.62 -5.50
C ILE A 73 -4.32 -3.84 -4.21
N LYS A 74 -3.26 -3.46 -3.46
CA LYS A 74 -3.41 -2.64 -2.24
C LYS A 74 -3.93 -1.23 -2.52
N VAL A 75 -3.50 -0.62 -3.64
CA VAL A 75 -4.02 0.69 -4.08
C VAL A 75 -5.50 0.57 -4.47
N ASP A 76 -5.87 -0.45 -5.24
CA ASP A 76 -7.25 -0.69 -5.65
C ASP A 76 -8.16 -0.95 -4.43
N LEU A 77 -7.68 -1.73 -3.45
CA LEU A 77 -8.38 -1.98 -2.19
C LEU A 77 -8.61 -0.69 -1.39
N LEU A 78 -7.58 0.15 -1.26
CA LEU A 78 -7.69 1.42 -0.56
C LEU A 78 -8.70 2.35 -1.25
N LEU A 79 -8.67 2.43 -2.58
CA LEU A 79 -9.65 3.22 -3.36
C LEU A 79 -11.07 2.69 -3.19
N ALA A 80 -11.27 1.37 -3.21
CA ALA A 80 -12.58 0.76 -3.01
C ALA A 80 -13.15 1.10 -1.62
N ILE A 81 -12.34 1.03 -0.56
CA ILE A 81 -12.75 1.41 0.80
C ILE A 81 -13.08 2.91 0.89
N LEU A 82 -12.25 3.77 0.30
CA LEU A 82 -12.47 5.22 0.29
C LEU A 82 -13.80 5.58 -0.39
N ASN A 83 -14.11 4.92 -1.50
CA ASN A 83 -15.33 5.11 -2.27
C ASN A 83 -16.56 4.36 -1.73
N ASP A 84 -16.42 3.63 -0.62
CA ASP A 84 -17.47 2.76 -0.04
C ASP A 84 -17.99 1.69 -1.02
N ASP A 85 -17.14 1.19 -1.91
CA ASP A 85 -17.48 0.17 -2.89
C ASP A 85 -17.35 -1.24 -2.29
N VAL A 86 -18.41 -1.68 -1.60
CA VAL A 86 -18.48 -2.99 -0.94
C VAL A 86 -18.21 -4.15 -1.90
N ALA A 87 -18.71 -4.05 -3.14
CA ALA A 87 -18.55 -5.10 -4.14
C ALA A 87 -17.08 -5.25 -4.54
N ALA A 88 -16.43 -4.14 -4.90
CA ALA A 88 -15.01 -4.16 -5.25
C ALA A 88 -14.13 -4.65 -4.09
N VAL A 89 -14.41 -4.23 -2.84
CA VAL A 89 -13.68 -4.74 -1.67
C VAL A 89 -13.85 -6.25 -1.55
N ARG A 90 -15.10 -6.76 -1.65
CA ARG A 90 -15.38 -8.20 -1.56
C ARG A 90 -14.65 -8.98 -2.64
N ASP A 91 -14.70 -8.54 -3.89
CA ASP A 91 -14.02 -9.20 -5.01
C ASP A 91 -12.50 -9.26 -4.78
N LEU A 92 -11.90 -8.15 -4.33
CA LEU A 92 -10.46 -8.08 -4.07
C LEU A 92 -10.02 -9.01 -2.93
N VAL A 93 -10.70 -8.99 -1.79
CA VAL A 93 -10.33 -9.83 -0.62
C VAL A 93 -10.67 -11.30 -0.84
N THR A 94 -11.69 -11.62 -1.64
CA THR A 94 -12.03 -13.01 -1.98
C THR A 94 -10.99 -13.59 -2.94
N ALA A 95 -10.55 -12.81 -3.93
CA ALA A 95 -9.50 -13.23 -4.86
C ALA A 95 -8.10 -13.28 -4.22
N ASN A 96 -7.87 -12.50 -3.15
CA ASN A 96 -6.58 -12.36 -2.48
C ASN A 96 -6.78 -12.38 -0.94
N PRO A 97 -6.96 -13.56 -0.33
CA PRO A 97 -7.31 -13.66 1.09
C PRO A 97 -6.26 -13.09 2.05
N ASP A 98 -4.98 -13.04 1.66
CA ASP A 98 -3.91 -12.41 2.45
C ASP A 98 -4.18 -10.92 2.75
N LEU A 99 -4.97 -10.23 1.90
CA LEU A 99 -5.36 -8.84 2.12
C LEU A 99 -6.16 -8.63 3.41
N MET A 100 -6.84 -9.66 3.93
CA MET A 100 -7.68 -9.54 5.12
C MET A 100 -6.88 -9.21 6.39
N THR A 101 -5.62 -9.64 6.45
CA THR A 101 -4.76 -9.48 7.64
C THR A 101 -3.59 -8.52 7.41
N GLU A 102 -3.21 -8.29 6.15
CA GLU A 102 -2.15 -7.34 5.82
C GLU A 102 -2.58 -5.88 6.01
N ASN A 103 -1.67 -5.06 6.53
CA ASN A 103 -1.87 -3.63 6.58
C ASN A 103 -2.00 -3.05 5.17
N VAL A 104 -3.09 -2.33 4.91
CA VAL A 104 -3.33 -1.63 3.64
C VAL A 104 -2.25 -0.56 3.41
N ARG A 105 -1.72 0.02 4.50
CA ARG A 105 -0.63 1.01 4.47
C ARG A 105 0.36 0.74 5.62
N ASN A 106 1.64 0.70 5.29
CA ASN A 106 2.69 0.10 6.14
C ASN A 106 2.90 0.71 7.55
N ASN A 107 2.44 1.94 7.84
CA ASN A 107 2.94 2.71 9.00
C ASN A 107 1.93 3.08 10.12
N ASN A 108 0.71 2.53 10.14
CA ASN A 108 -0.20 2.54 11.33
C ASN A 108 -1.64 2.16 10.99
N TRP A 109 -1.92 1.95 9.73
CA TRP A 109 -3.26 1.86 9.19
C TRP A 109 -3.51 0.38 9.00
N GLY A 110 -4.28 -0.18 9.94
CA GLY A 110 -4.51 -1.61 10.09
C GLY A 110 -5.09 -2.29 8.85
N PRO A 111 -5.45 -3.57 8.96
CA PRO A 111 -6.08 -4.34 7.89
C PRO A 111 -7.34 -3.64 7.34
N PRO A 112 -7.84 -4.06 6.16
CA PRO A 112 -8.95 -3.38 5.47
C PRO A 112 -10.18 -3.14 6.36
N MET A 113 -10.46 -4.03 7.32
CA MET A 113 -11.56 -3.85 8.26
C MET A 113 -11.35 -2.66 9.21
N SER A 114 -10.14 -2.47 9.73
CA SER A 114 -9.81 -1.31 10.57
C SER A 114 -9.89 0.00 9.76
N GLN A 115 -9.53 -0.04 8.48
CA GLN A 115 -9.69 1.11 7.58
C GLN A 115 -11.16 1.48 7.39
N ALA A 116 -11.98 0.50 7.05
CA ALA A 116 -13.40 0.66 6.87
C ALA A 116 -14.07 1.23 8.14
N ALA A 117 -13.72 0.71 9.32
CA ALA A 117 -14.24 1.19 10.59
C ALA A 117 -13.87 2.67 10.87
N ASN A 118 -12.60 3.05 10.66
CA ASN A 118 -12.16 4.44 10.85
C ASN A 118 -12.87 5.45 9.94
N LEU A 119 -13.34 4.99 8.78
CA LEU A 119 -14.06 5.80 7.78
C LEU A 119 -15.58 5.70 7.91
N GLY A 120 -16.10 4.94 8.87
CA GLY A 120 -17.54 4.72 9.06
C GLY A 120 -18.21 3.89 7.97
N ARG A 121 -17.47 2.97 7.32
CA ARG A 121 -17.97 2.09 6.24
C ARG A 121 -18.59 0.82 6.81
N GLU A 122 -19.75 0.94 7.46
CA GLU A 122 -20.38 -0.15 8.23
C GLU A 122 -20.60 -1.42 7.40
N GLN A 123 -21.13 -1.30 6.18
CA GLN A 123 -21.38 -2.45 5.30
C GLN A 123 -20.09 -3.19 4.91
N ILE A 124 -18.97 -2.46 4.72
CA ILE A 124 -17.67 -3.06 4.45
C ILE A 124 -17.16 -3.79 5.69
N VAL A 125 -17.32 -3.20 6.89
CA VAL A 125 -16.95 -3.82 8.16
C VAL A 125 -17.73 -5.12 8.38
N GLU A 126 -19.04 -5.10 8.22
CA GLU A 126 -19.90 -6.29 8.36
C GLU A 126 -19.54 -7.37 7.35
N MET A 127 -19.29 -6.98 6.09
CA MET A 127 -18.88 -7.92 5.04
C MET A 127 -17.54 -8.58 5.36
N LEU A 128 -16.54 -7.80 5.78
CA LEU A 128 -15.23 -8.33 6.16
C LEU A 128 -15.32 -9.23 7.41
N ALA A 129 -16.16 -8.87 8.39
CA ALA A 129 -16.44 -9.73 9.55
C ALA A 129 -17.04 -11.07 9.12
N GLY A 130 -18.04 -11.03 8.23
CA GLY A 130 -18.70 -12.23 7.69
C GLY A 130 -17.77 -13.15 6.92
N LEU A 131 -16.71 -12.61 6.30
CA LEU A 131 -15.65 -13.39 5.64
C LEU A 131 -14.56 -13.88 6.61
N GLY A 132 -14.66 -13.57 7.90
CA GLY A 132 -13.77 -14.07 8.94
C GLY A 132 -12.60 -13.15 9.29
N ALA A 133 -12.63 -11.87 8.94
CA ALA A 133 -11.65 -10.89 9.43
C ALA A 133 -11.80 -10.71 10.95
N LYS A 134 -10.72 -10.94 11.72
CA LYS A 134 -10.73 -10.98 13.20
C LYS A 134 -10.16 -9.72 13.86
N ASP A 135 -9.80 -8.71 13.07
CA ASP A 135 -9.02 -7.56 13.52
C ASP A 135 -9.84 -6.42 14.15
N LEU A 136 -11.15 -6.58 14.33
CA LEU A 136 -12.00 -5.58 14.98
C LEU A 136 -11.51 -5.25 16.41
N ASP A 137 -10.97 -6.25 17.12
CA ASP A 137 -10.53 -6.13 18.52
C ASP A 137 -9.36 -5.14 18.70
N ARG A 138 -8.48 -4.98 17.69
CA ARG A 138 -7.39 -3.97 17.74
C ARG A 138 -7.83 -2.57 17.33
N ALA A 139 -8.84 -2.45 16.46
CA ALA A 139 -9.31 -1.15 15.99
C ALA A 139 -10.12 -0.41 17.07
N LEU A 140 -11.01 -1.11 17.78
CA LEU A 140 -11.76 -0.53 18.91
C LEU A 140 -10.84 -0.11 20.06
N ASN A 141 -9.82 -0.91 20.39
CA ASN A 141 -8.89 -0.60 21.49
C ASN A 141 -7.99 0.63 21.21
N ARG A 142 -7.87 1.09 19.95
CA ARG A 142 -7.08 2.29 19.61
C ARG A 142 -7.91 3.57 19.55
N ALA A 143 -9.21 3.46 19.26
CA ALA A 143 -10.16 4.57 19.35
C ALA A 143 -10.59 4.89 20.80
N ALA A 144 -10.29 4.00 21.75
CA ALA A 144 -10.62 4.12 23.17
C ALA A 144 -9.49 4.68 24.06
N LEU A 145 -8.38 5.16 23.50
CA LEU A 145 -7.37 5.90 24.26
C LEU A 145 -7.71 7.41 24.23
N PRO A 146 -8.35 7.97 25.28
CA PRO A 146 -8.33 9.42 25.48
C PRO A 146 -6.89 9.90 25.58
N GLY A 147 -6.63 11.11 25.08
CA GLY A 147 -5.30 11.70 24.97
C GLY A 147 -4.47 11.51 26.22
N LEU A 148 -3.26 10.98 26.03
CA LEU A 148 -2.16 11.19 26.97
C LEU A 148 -1.65 12.63 26.76
N ASP A 149 -2.51 13.61 27.07
CA ASP A 149 -2.04 14.89 27.57
C ASP A 149 -1.80 14.67 29.05
N GLY A 150 -0.55 14.25 29.35
CA GLY A 150 -0.07 14.09 30.70
C GLY A 150 -0.03 15.45 31.39
N ASP A 151 -0.87 15.61 32.40
CA ASP A 151 -0.63 16.51 33.52
C ASP A 151 -0.24 15.66 34.76
N ASP A 152 0.47 16.32 35.68
CA ASP A 152 1.04 15.87 36.96
C ASP A 152 2.38 15.11 36.98
N ALA A 153 3.48 15.89 37.03
CA ALA A 153 4.27 16.11 38.27
C ALA A 153 5.39 17.16 38.09
#